data_AF-A0A937IS55-F1
#
_entry.id   AF-A0A937IS55-F1
#
_cell.length_a   1.000
_cell.length_b   1.000
_cell.length_c   1.000
_cell.angle_alpha   90.00
_cell.angle_beta   90.00
_cell.angle_gamma   90.00
#
_symmetry.space_group_name_H-M   'P 1'
#
loop_
_entity.id
_entity.type
_entity.pdbx_description
1 polymer ?
#
loop_
_entity_poly.entity_id
_entity_poly.type
_entity_poly.pdbx_seq_one_letter_code
_entity_poly.pdbx_strand_id
1 'polypeptide(L)'
;MIDPFGGIKGKELTNTSGFFVDKEEAIKEVNVSIDILENKNIKKPTFLETLRSKKSKNTEIHNNVWDYVPNTNNEYVNIHIFWSKKVVRSKNGVPIRALKVALVGLKAFYRQINTLKPDLQHPDILECYKLSLENYQNLPPIESFISSEKQDLLLDPFAGVTGVDIYKKYNDLKKDKDLTLEEVKYSINFIDQLELPKSKRDKKFITKKPKFVTFTFPTSESYLNVHLWWAGQIIQTRKNIEIGRTRLALASISKFIENIDVETPDLEIEEIKEMYEITKIKHEPGKLKTSRIELKPISKGGLSYWSTKTHRWITGKYDAKNKIFNPPKQNL
;
A
#
# COMPACT_ATOMS: atom_id res chain seq x y z
N MET A 1 -48.67 15.21 -42.16
CA MET A 1 -47.87 16.00 -41.19
C MET A 1 -46.41 15.73 -41.47
N ILE A 2 -45.61 16.78 -41.67
CA ILE A 2 -44.16 16.69 -41.84
C ILE A 2 -43.57 16.48 -40.45
N ASP A 3 -42.83 15.40 -40.25
CA ASP A 3 -42.10 15.15 -39.00
C ASP A 3 -40.99 16.21 -38.85
N PRO A 4 -41.04 17.08 -37.83
CA PRO A 4 -40.02 18.12 -37.62
C PRO A 4 -38.63 17.55 -37.32
N PHE A 5 -38.53 16.24 -37.03
CA PHE A 5 -37.28 15.53 -36.78
C PHE A 5 -36.78 14.73 -37.98
N GLY A 6 -37.41 14.87 -39.15
CA GLY A 6 -36.91 14.28 -40.40
C GLY A 6 -36.89 12.74 -40.42
N GLY A 7 -37.78 12.08 -39.68
CA GLY A 7 -37.85 10.62 -39.62
C GLY A 7 -36.81 9.97 -38.70
N ILE A 8 -36.04 10.76 -37.96
CA ILE A 8 -35.08 10.25 -36.97
C ILE A 8 -35.86 9.74 -35.75
N LYS A 9 -36.07 8.43 -35.69
CA LYS A 9 -36.61 7.76 -34.51
C LYS A 9 -35.49 7.46 -33.52
N GLY A 10 -35.72 7.76 -32.24
CA GLY A 10 -34.86 7.28 -31.16
C GLY A 10 -34.82 5.75 -31.13
N LYS A 11 -33.69 5.17 -30.71
CA LYS A 11 -33.59 3.72 -30.50
C LYS A 11 -34.59 3.30 -29.41
N GLU A 12 -35.27 2.19 -29.61
CA GLU A 12 -36.16 1.61 -28.59
C GLU A 12 -35.35 1.27 -27.32
N LEU A 13 -35.79 1.79 -26.17
CA LEU A 13 -35.16 1.58 -24.85
C LEU A 13 -35.31 0.15 -24.32
N THR A 14 -35.99 -0.74 -25.05
CA THR A 14 -36.53 -2.01 -24.56
C THR A 14 -35.47 -3.08 -24.26
N ASN A 15 -34.24 -2.95 -24.77
CA ASN A 15 -33.17 -3.95 -24.60
C ASN A 15 -31.90 -3.43 -23.91
N THR A 16 -31.91 -2.20 -23.39
CA THR A 16 -30.69 -1.59 -22.83
C THR A 16 -30.86 -1.38 -21.33
N SER A 17 -30.33 -2.28 -20.50
CA SER A 17 -30.34 -2.10 -19.04
C SER A 17 -29.40 -0.94 -18.66
N GLY A 18 -29.75 -0.17 -17.62
CA GLY A 18 -28.87 0.89 -17.12
C GLY A 18 -27.49 0.38 -16.71
N PHE A 19 -27.43 -0.87 -16.24
CA PHE A 19 -26.18 -1.57 -15.92
C PHE A 19 -25.33 -1.86 -17.18
N PHE A 20 -25.95 -2.16 -18.32
CA PHE A 20 -25.24 -2.28 -19.60
C PHE A 20 -24.70 -0.93 -20.08
N VAL A 21 -25.47 0.16 -19.90
CA VAL A 21 -25.02 1.52 -20.26
C VAL A 21 -23.79 1.91 -19.44
N ASP A 22 -23.82 1.70 -18.12
CA ASP A 22 -22.68 2.01 -17.24
C ASP A 22 -21.44 1.16 -17.58
N LYS A 23 -21.63 -0.12 -17.96
CA LYS A 23 -20.55 -0.99 -18.44
C LYS A 23 -19.87 -0.41 -19.69
N GLU A 24 -20.67 -0.06 -20.69
CA GLU A 24 -20.16 0.50 -21.94
C GLU A 24 -19.43 1.82 -21.69
N GLU A 25 -19.95 2.67 -20.82
CA GLU A 25 -19.31 3.93 -20.46
C GLU A 25 -17.98 3.71 -19.72
N ALA A 26 -17.94 2.78 -18.77
CA ALA A 26 -16.72 2.42 -18.07
C ALA A 26 -15.65 1.88 -19.04
N ILE A 27 -16.03 1.06 -20.03
CA ILE A 27 -15.12 0.57 -21.07
C ILE A 27 -14.61 1.72 -21.95
N LYS A 28 -15.47 2.69 -22.30
CA LYS A 28 -15.06 3.87 -23.08
C LYS A 28 -14.03 4.71 -22.33
N GLU A 29 -14.26 5.00 -21.05
CA GLU A 29 -13.32 5.75 -20.20
C GLU A 29 -11.95 5.07 -20.12
N VAL A 30 -11.92 3.74 -20.04
CA VAL A 30 -10.67 2.97 -20.06
C VAL A 30 -9.99 3.05 -21.42
N ASN A 31 -10.74 2.99 -22.53
CA ASN A 31 -10.16 3.16 -23.86
C ASN A 31 -9.55 4.56 -24.04
N VAL A 32 -10.28 5.61 -23.63
CA VAL A 32 -9.76 6.99 -23.62
C VAL A 32 -8.46 7.06 -22.81
N SER A 33 -8.40 6.37 -21.66
CA SER A 33 -7.21 6.30 -20.83
C SER A 33 -6.02 5.60 -21.49
N ILE A 34 -6.27 4.51 -22.21
CA ILE A 34 -5.26 3.79 -22.99
C ILE A 34 -4.79 4.66 -24.16
N ASP A 35 -5.70 5.29 -24.90
CA ASP A 35 -5.39 6.17 -26.03
C ASP A 35 -4.56 7.38 -25.57
N ILE A 36 -4.87 7.96 -24.40
CA ILE A 36 -4.05 9.01 -23.78
C ILE A 36 -2.62 8.52 -23.52
N LEU A 37 -2.46 7.27 -23.06
CA LEU A 37 -1.17 6.66 -22.74
C LEU A 37 -0.38 6.31 -24.00
N GLU A 38 -1.04 5.92 -25.09
CA GLU A 38 -0.41 5.57 -26.36
C GLU A 38 -0.09 6.79 -27.23
N ASN A 39 -0.98 7.78 -27.27
CA ASN A 39 -0.78 9.02 -28.03
C ASN A 39 0.21 9.98 -27.36
N LYS A 40 0.34 9.92 -26.03
CA LYS A 40 1.46 10.56 -25.34
C LYS A 40 2.60 9.56 -25.27
N ASN A 41 3.69 9.84 -25.98
CA ASN A 41 5.00 9.42 -25.48
C ASN A 41 5.13 10.03 -24.07
N ILE A 42 4.81 9.29 -23.02
CA ILE A 42 5.02 9.69 -21.63
C ILE A 42 6.54 9.77 -21.42
N LYS A 43 7.15 10.83 -21.94
CA LYS A 43 8.53 11.19 -21.65
C LYS A 43 8.52 11.69 -20.21
N LYS A 44 9.29 11.01 -19.35
CA LYS A 44 9.58 11.54 -18.01
C LYS A 44 10.09 12.98 -18.18
N PRO A 45 9.48 13.99 -17.54
CA PRO A 45 10.01 15.34 -17.63
C PRO A 45 11.40 15.35 -17.02
N THR A 46 12.36 15.94 -17.71
CA THR A 46 13.73 16.07 -17.22
C THR A 46 13.80 17.02 -16.03
N PHE A 47 14.84 16.89 -15.20
CA PHE A 47 15.04 17.76 -14.04
C PHE A 47 15.08 19.27 -14.42
N LEU A 48 15.60 19.59 -15.61
CA LEU A 48 15.60 20.96 -16.13
C LEU A 48 14.20 21.42 -16.59
N GLU A 49 13.39 20.53 -17.16
CA GLU A 49 12.02 20.84 -17.55
C GLU A 49 11.12 21.06 -16.34
N THR A 50 11.28 20.28 -15.27
CA THR A 50 10.55 20.46 -13.99
C THR A 50 10.91 21.79 -13.29
N LEU A 51 12.13 22.29 -13.48
CA LEU A 51 12.53 23.62 -12.99
C LEU A 51 11.95 24.76 -13.85
N ARG A 52 11.85 24.56 -15.17
CA ARG A 52 11.29 25.55 -16.12
C ARG A 52 9.76 25.63 -16.08
N SER A 53 9.07 24.54 -15.75
CA SER A 53 7.60 24.43 -15.78
C SER A 53 6.86 25.05 -14.59
N LYS A 54 7.55 25.77 -13.69
CA LYS A 54 6.92 26.46 -12.53
C LYS A 54 5.78 27.43 -12.87
N LYS A 55 5.50 27.71 -14.16
CA LYS A 55 4.44 28.63 -14.61
C LYS A 55 3.60 28.19 -15.81
N SER A 56 3.84 27.05 -16.46
CA SER A 56 2.91 26.56 -17.48
C SER A 56 1.87 25.69 -16.82
N LYS A 57 0.58 26.07 -16.94
CA LYS A 57 -0.53 25.14 -16.68
C LYS A 57 -0.25 23.90 -17.53
N ASN A 58 0.27 22.84 -16.90
CA ASN A 58 0.18 21.52 -17.49
C ASN A 58 -1.31 21.35 -17.78
N THR A 59 -1.66 21.10 -19.04
CA THR A 59 -3.01 20.65 -19.38
C THR A 59 -3.25 19.42 -18.50
N GLU A 60 -3.99 19.61 -17.41
CA GLU A 60 -4.36 18.54 -16.50
C GLU A 60 -5.07 17.53 -17.39
N ILE A 61 -4.39 16.41 -17.63
CA ILE A 61 -4.99 15.27 -18.31
C ILE A 61 -5.98 14.76 -17.28
N HIS A 62 -7.21 15.27 -17.33
CA HIS A 62 -8.25 14.78 -16.45
C HIS A 62 -8.56 13.36 -16.92
N ASN A 63 -8.22 12.39 -16.08
CA ASN A 63 -8.49 10.99 -16.33
C ASN A 63 -9.24 10.46 -15.12
N ASN A 64 -10.41 9.88 -15.37
CA ASN A 64 -11.29 9.36 -14.32
C ASN A 64 -10.84 7.98 -13.82
N VAL A 65 -10.04 7.28 -14.61
CA VAL A 65 -9.60 5.89 -14.37
C VAL A 65 -8.24 5.86 -13.67
N TRP A 66 -7.41 6.90 -13.76
CA TRP A 66 -6.15 6.96 -13.01
C TRP A 66 -5.64 8.38 -12.81
N ASP A 67 -4.91 8.60 -11.72
CA ASP A 67 -4.25 9.86 -11.40
C ASP A 67 -2.79 9.66 -10.96
N TYR A 68 -1.97 10.71 -11.08
CA TYR A 68 -0.59 10.67 -10.57
C TYR A 68 -0.58 10.82 -9.05
N VAL A 69 0.25 10.02 -8.38
CA VAL A 69 0.41 10.19 -6.93
C VAL A 69 1.16 11.49 -6.64
N PRO A 70 0.63 12.36 -5.76
CA PRO A 70 1.32 13.59 -5.38
C PRO A 70 2.70 13.31 -4.77
N ASN A 71 3.67 14.18 -5.06
CA ASN A 71 5.03 14.12 -4.49
C ASN A 71 5.90 12.92 -4.91
N THR A 72 5.56 12.22 -6.00
CA THR A 72 6.36 11.08 -6.51
C THR A 72 6.99 11.31 -7.88
N ASN A 73 7.15 12.56 -8.34
CA ASN A 73 7.73 12.89 -9.66
C ASN A 73 7.12 12.08 -10.82
N ASN A 74 5.81 11.81 -10.77
CA ASN A 74 5.07 11.03 -11.78
C ASN A 74 5.56 9.58 -11.98
N GLU A 75 6.24 8.99 -10.98
CA GLU A 75 6.71 7.60 -11.06
C GLU A 75 5.63 6.57 -10.71
N TYR A 76 4.58 7.00 -10.01
CA TYR A 76 3.50 6.17 -9.53
C TYR A 76 2.15 6.82 -9.81
N VAL A 77 1.13 5.97 -9.92
CA VAL A 77 -0.26 6.34 -10.22
C VAL A 77 -1.22 5.58 -9.31
N ASN A 78 -2.38 6.15 -9.00
CA ASN A 78 -3.50 5.37 -8.51
C ASN A 78 -4.41 5.02 -9.68
N ILE A 79 -4.97 3.81 -9.64
CA ILE A 79 -5.86 3.31 -10.69
C ILE A 79 -7.22 3.04 -10.05
N HIS A 80 -8.28 3.48 -10.70
CA HIS A 80 -9.64 3.50 -10.18
C HIS A 80 -10.53 2.55 -10.99
N ILE A 81 -11.33 1.76 -10.28
CA ILE A 81 -12.54 1.16 -10.84
C ILE A 81 -13.57 2.29 -10.92
N PHE A 82 -13.67 2.91 -12.08
CA PHE A 82 -14.61 3.98 -12.35
C PHE A 82 -15.90 3.41 -12.94
N TRP A 83 -17.03 3.63 -12.25
CA TRP A 83 -18.33 3.12 -12.64
C TRP A 83 -19.43 4.14 -12.30
N SER A 84 -20.40 4.32 -13.19
CA SER A 84 -21.53 5.24 -12.98
C SER A 84 -21.11 6.65 -12.49
N LYS A 85 -20.02 7.18 -13.07
CA LYS A 85 -19.38 8.47 -12.71
C LYS A 85 -18.80 8.58 -11.29
N LYS A 86 -18.64 7.47 -10.58
CA LYS A 86 -18.03 7.41 -9.26
C LYS A 86 -16.84 6.44 -9.26
N VAL A 87 -15.91 6.65 -8.34
CA VAL A 87 -14.83 5.70 -8.07
C VAL A 87 -15.35 4.68 -7.06
N VAL A 88 -15.36 3.40 -7.46
CA VAL A 88 -15.76 2.26 -6.64
C VAL A 88 -14.61 1.85 -5.72
N ARG A 89 -13.46 1.53 -6.32
CA ARG A 89 -12.25 1.10 -5.62
C ARG A 89 -11.03 1.69 -6.30
N SER A 90 -9.99 1.96 -5.52
CA SER A 90 -8.70 2.43 -6.03
C SER A 90 -7.58 1.47 -5.66
N LYS A 91 -6.70 1.18 -6.62
CA LYS A 91 -5.39 0.57 -6.39
C LYS A 91 -4.36 1.68 -6.35
N ASN A 92 -3.79 1.93 -5.17
CA ASN A 92 -2.90 3.06 -4.94
C ASN A 92 -1.44 2.71 -5.23
N GLY A 93 -0.69 3.69 -5.75
CA GLY A 93 0.76 3.61 -5.89
C GLY A 93 1.28 2.52 -6.84
N VAL A 94 0.57 2.29 -7.93
CA VAL A 94 1.01 1.41 -9.02
C VAL A 94 2.17 2.09 -9.76
N PRO A 95 3.30 1.39 -10.01
CA PRO A 95 4.38 1.93 -10.82
C PRO A 95 3.88 2.30 -12.22
N ILE A 96 4.26 3.47 -12.75
CA ILE A 96 3.78 3.96 -14.06
C ILE A 96 4.02 2.96 -15.21
N ARG A 97 5.09 2.16 -15.13
CA ARG A 97 5.41 1.10 -16.11
C ARG A 97 4.36 -0.02 -16.16
N ALA A 98 3.67 -0.28 -15.05
CA ALA A 98 2.65 -1.31 -14.93
C ALA A 98 1.24 -0.79 -15.26
N LEU A 99 1.07 0.54 -15.44
CA LEU A 99 -0.23 1.16 -15.71
C LEU A 99 -0.93 0.57 -16.94
N LYS A 100 -0.21 0.40 -18.04
CA LYS A 100 -0.79 -0.16 -19.28
C LYS A 100 -1.38 -1.56 -19.05
N VAL A 101 -0.66 -2.41 -18.32
CA VAL A 101 -1.10 -3.78 -18.00
C VAL A 101 -2.36 -3.73 -17.13
N ALA A 102 -2.38 -2.88 -16.11
CA ALA A 102 -3.53 -2.72 -15.23
C ALA A 102 -4.77 -2.18 -15.98
N LEU A 103 -4.62 -1.21 -16.89
CA LEU A 103 -5.73 -0.70 -17.72
C LEU A 103 -6.28 -1.76 -18.67
N VAL A 104 -5.42 -2.57 -19.28
CA VAL A 104 -5.85 -3.71 -20.12
C VAL A 104 -6.57 -4.77 -19.29
N GLY A 105 -6.09 -5.05 -18.07
CA GLY A 105 -6.75 -5.90 -17.10
C GLY A 105 -8.15 -5.40 -16.75
N LEU A 106 -8.27 -4.11 -16.44
CA LEU A 106 -9.53 -3.49 -16.04
C LEU A 106 -10.54 -3.46 -17.20
N LYS A 107 -10.08 -3.24 -18.43
CA LYS A 107 -10.89 -3.42 -19.66
C LYS A 107 -11.38 -4.86 -19.82
N ALA A 108 -10.52 -5.85 -19.58
CA ALA A 108 -10.89 -7.26 -19.68
C ALA A 108 -11.92 -7.64 -18.61
N PHE A 109 -11.72 -7.18 -17.37
CA PHE A 109 -12.65 -7.34 -16.27
C PHE A 109 -14.05 -6.80 -16.62
N TYR A 110 -14.15 -5.54 -17.06
CA TYR A 110 -15.45 -4.97 -17.46
C TYR A 110 -16.12 -5.76 -18.58
N ARG A 111 -15.36 -6.23 -19.58
CA ARG A 111 -15.91 -7.05 -20.68
C ARG A 111 -16.54 -8.34 -20.18
N GLN A 112 -15.96 -8.98 -19.16
CA GLN A 112 -16.44 -10.24 -18.59
C GLN A 112 -17.71 -10.08 -17.74
N ILE A 113 -18.02 -8.88 -17.24
CA ILE A 113 -19.24 -8.64 -16.45
C ILE A 113 -20.48 -8.97 -17.31
N ASN A 114 -21.26 -9.95 -16.88
CA ASN A 114 -22.53 -10.28 -17.51
C ASN A 114 -23.60 -9.27 -17.07
N THR A 115 -24.20 -8.55 -18.02
CA THR A 115 -25.16 -7.48 -17.74
C THR A 115 -26.59 -7.96 -17.51
N LEU A 116 -26.90 -9.20 -17.91
CA LEU A 116 -28.20 -9.82 -17.70
C LEU A 116 -28.25 -10.58 -16.37
N LYS A 117 -27.14 -11.24 -16.02
CA LYS A 117 -26.98 -11.98 -14.76
C LYS A 117 -25.62 -11.64 -14.15
N PRO A 118 -25.50 -10.47 -13.47
CA PRO A 118 -24.25 -10.06 -12.86
C PRO A 118 -23.84 -11.00 -11.74
N ASP A 119 -22.54 -11.26 -11.64
CA ASP A 119 -21.98 -12.04 -10.56
C ASP A 119 -21.80 -11.18 -9.30
N LEU A 120 -22.84 -11.16 -8.46
CA LEU A 120 -22.85 -10.37 -7.23
C LEU A 120 -22.02 -10.98 -6.10
N GLN A 121 -21.39 -12.15 -6.30
CA GLN A 121 -20.41 -12.68 -5.35
C GLN A 121 -19.10 -11.92 -5.41
N HIS A 122 -18.78 -11.33 -6.57
CA HIS A 122 -17.60 -10.50 -6.72
C HIS A 122 -17.83 -9.13 -6.05
N PRO A 123 -17.01 -8.73 -5.06
CA PRO A 123 -17.25 -7.52 -4.28
C PRO A 123 -17.29 -6.26 -5.16
N ASP A 124 -16.39 -6.16 -6.15
CA ASP A 124 -16.37 -5.00 -7.05
C ASP A 124 -17.59 -4.96 -8.00
N ILE A 125 -18.11 -6.11 -8.46
CA ILE A 125 -19.31 -6.15 -9.32
C ILE A 125 -20.54 -5.79 -8.50
N LEU A 126 -20.63 -6.26 -7.24
CA LEU A 126 -21.68 -5.90 -6.31
C LEU A 126 -21.73 -4.38 -6.06
N GLU A 127 -20.58 -3.74 -5.84
CA GLU A 127 -20.51 -2.29 -5.65
C GLU A 127 -20.90 -1.53 -6.93
N CYS A 128 -20.40 -1.96 -8.09
CA CYS A 128 -20.84 -1.40 -9.37
C CYS A 128 -22.37 -1.51 -9.56
N TYR A 129 -22.95 -2.67 -9.22
CA TYR A 129 -24.39 -2.91 -9.33
C TYR A 129 -25.20 -2.01 -8.39
N LYS A 130 -24.74 -1.84 -7.13
CA LYS A 130 -25.34 -0.90 -6.16
C LYS A 130 -25.35 0.53 -6.71
N LEU A 131 -24.25 0.98 -7.30
CA LEU A 131 -24.18 2.31 -7.90
C LEU A 131 -25.14 2.47 -9.08
N SER A 132 -25.29 1.45 -9.92
CA SER A 132 -26.27 1.50 -11.01
C SER A 132 -27.70 1.47 -10.48
N LEU A 133 -28.00 0.75 -9.39
CA LEU A 133 -29.32 0.78 -8.73
C LEU A 133 -29.70 2.17 -8.20
N GLU A 134 -28.72 2.95 -7.71
CA GLU A 134 -28.96 4.35 -7.29
C GLU A 134 -29.43 5.22 -8.47
N ASN A 135 -28.93 4.95 -9.67
CA ASN A 135 -29.15 5.79 -10.86
C ASN A 135 -30.29 5.31 -11.75
N TYR A 136 -30.63 4.02 -11.73
CA TYR A 136 -31.66 3.44 -12.60
C TYR A 136 -32.71 2.66 -11.79
N GLN A 137 -33.98 3.04 -11.93
CA GLN A 137 -35.11 2.43 -11.21
C GLN A 137 -35.53 1.06 -11.76
N ASN A 138 -35.08 0.69 -12.96
CA ASN A 138 -35.54 -0.52 -13.67
C ASN A 138 -34.63 -1.74 -13.46
N LEU A 139 -33.69 -1.68 -12.51
CA LEU A 139 -32.79 -2.79 -12.21
C LEU A 139 -33.39 -3.68 -11.11
N PRO A 140 -33.34 -5.02 -11.27
CA PRO A 140 -33.84 -5.93 -10.26
C PRO A 140 -33.09 -5.80 -8.92
N PRO A 141 -33.76 -6.02 -7.77
CA PRO A 141 -33.12 -5.91 -6.46
C PRO A 141 -32.04 -6.99 -6.28
N ILE A 142 -30.99 -6.69 -5.52
CA ILE A 142 -29.81 -7.57 -5.30
C ILE A 142 -30.22 -8.98 -4.82
N GLU A 143 -31.28 -9.06 -4.01
CA GLU A 143 -31.81 -10.31 -3.46
C GLU A 143 -32.24 -11.32 -4.53
N SER A 144 -32.53 -10.89 -5.77
CA SER A 144 -32.91 -11.78 -6.86
C SER A 144 -31.76 -12.61 -7.45
N PHE A 145 -30.52 -12.36 -7.05
CA PHE A 145 -29.32 -12.97 -7.66
C PHE A 145 -28.50 -13.86 -6.71
N ILE A 146 -29.00 -14.14 -5.51
CA ILE A 146 -28.26 -14.96 -4.53
C ILE A 146 -28.19 -16.41 -5.02
N SER A 147 -27.06 -16.81 -5.60
CA SER A 147 -26.72 -18.21 -5.85
C SER A 147 -25.92 -18.78 -4.67
N SER A 148 -26.23 -20.02 -4.28
CA SER A 148 -25.60 -20.73 -3.15
C SER A 148 -24.23 -21.36 -3.47
N GLU A 149 -23.69 -21.16 -4.67
CA GLU A 149 -22.44 -21.78 -5.12
C GLU A 149 -21.27 -20.83 -4.92
N LYS A 150 -20.38 -21.11 -3.95
CA LYS A 150 -19.15 -20.35 -3.78
C LYS A 150 -18.24 -20.55 -4.99
N GLN A 151 -17.87 -19.48 -5.68
CA GLN A 151 -16.78 -19.52 -6.66
C GLN A 151 -15.42 -19.41 -5.96
N ASP A 152 -14.50 -20.34 -6.24
CA ASP A 152 -13.19 -20.42 -5.60
C ASP A 152 -12.14 -19.43 -6.17
N LEU A 153 -12.42 -18.76 -7.30
CA LEU A 153 -11.47 -17.86 -7.97
C LEU A 153 -12.15 -16.57 -8.45
N LEU A 154 -12.05 -15.52 -7.64
CA LEU A 154 -12.45 -14.16 -8.02
C LEU A 154 -11.40 -13.56 -8.96
N LEU A 155 -11.82 -13.04 -10.11
CA LEU A 155 -10.92 -12.42 -11.08
C LEU A 155 -10.40 -11.07 -10.57
N ASP A 156 -9.09 -10.86 -10.56
CA ASP A 156 -8.53 -9.55 -10.18
C ASP A 156 -8.79 -8.48 -11.26
N PRO A 157 -9.51 -7.38 -10.96
CA PRO A 157 -9.76 -6.28 -11.90
C PRO A 157 -8.48 -5.63 -12.45
N PHE A 158 -7.35 -5.75 -11.75
CA PHE A 158 -6.08 -5.10 -12.13
C PHE A 158 -5.04 -6.09 -12.70
N ALA A 159 -5.45 -7.30 -13.10
CA ALA A 159 -4.58 -8.32 -13.70
C ALA A 159 -3.32 -8.68 -12.86
N GLY A 160 -3.46 -8.74 -11.53
CA GLY A 160 -2.37 -9.08 -10.62
C GLY A 160 -1.41 -7.92 -10.33
N VAL A 161 -1.68 -6.72 -10.84
CA VAL A 161 -0.80 -5.56 -10.62
C VAL A 161 -0.91 -5.08 -9.17
N THR A 162 0.20 -5.22 -8.43
CA THR A 162 0.32 -4.74 -7.06
C THR A 162 0.81 -3.31 -7.02
N GLY A 163 0.12 -2.47 -6.27
CA GLY A 163 0.59 -1.14 -5.91
C GLY A 163 1.62 -1.18 -4.79
N VAL A 164 2.55 -0.21 -4.79
CA VAL A 164 3.41 0.09 -3.66
C VAL A 164 2.74 1.23 -2.91
N ASP A 165 2.32 1.01 -1.67
CA ASP A 165 1.75 2.09 -0.88
C ASP A 165 2.83 3.15 -0.59
N ILE A 166 2.74 4.30 -1.26
CA ILE A 166 3.75 5.37 -1.19
C ILE A 166 3.74 6.04 0.19
N TYR A 167 2.61 5.99 0.90
CA TYR A 167 2.52 6.49 2.27
C TYR A 167 3.27 5.61 3.27
N LYS A 168 3.53 4.34 2.92
CA LYS A 168 4.39 3.44 3.71
C LYS A 168 5.84 3.92 3.86
N LYS A 169 6.33 4.83 3.01
CA LYS A 169 7.67 5.43 3.21
C LYS A 169 7.78 6.18 4.55
N TYR A 170 6.65 6.67 5.07
CA TYR A 170 6.60 7.41 6.32
C TYR A 170 5.95 6.63 7.47
N ASN A 171 5.57 5.37 7.26
CA ASN A 171 5.09 4.51 8.32
C ASN A 171 6.29 4.03 9.14
N ASP A 172 6.33 4.44 10.40
CA ASP A 172 7.46 4.18 11.29
C ASP A 172 7.57 2.67 11.63
N LEU A 173 6.42 1.98 11.72
CA LEU A 173 6.35 0.53 11.92
C LEU A 173 6.92 -0.22 10.72
N LYS A 174 6.65 0.24 9.49
CA LYS A 174 7.24 -0.38 8.30
C LYS A 174 8.73 -0.17 8.23
N LYS A 175 9.19 1.03 8.52
CA LYS A 175 10.62 1.35 8.54
C LYS A 175 11.36 0.44 9.52
N ASP A 176 10.80 0.22 10.70
CA ASP A 176 11.38 -0.72 11.67
C ASP A 176 11.26 -2.18 11.21
N LYS A 177 10.15 -2.59 10.59
CA LYS A 177 9.99 -3.93 9.98
C LYS A 177 11.09 -4.21 8.95
N ASP A 178 11.28 -3.31 7.99
CA ASP A 178 12.24 -3.48 6.90
C ASP A 178 13.68 -3.57 7.44
N LEU A 179 14.06 -2.68 8.36
CA LEU A 179 15.36 -2.73 9.05
C LEU A 179 15.56 -4.02 9.85
N THR A 180 14.49 -4.51 10.47
CA THR A 180 14.52 -5.73 11.25
C THR A 180 14.74 -6.94 10.35
N LEU A 181 14.05 -7.02 9.21
CA LEU A 181 14.24 -8.07 8.21
C LEU A 181 15.65 -8.07 7.62
N GLU A 182 16.25 -6.91 7.39
CA GLU A 182 17.65 -6.81 6.96
C GLU A 182 18.61 -7.38 8.01
N GLU A 183 18.40 -7.08 9.29
CA GLU A 183 19.24 -7.62 10.38
C GLU A 183 19.00 -9.13 10.62
N VAL A 184 17.78 -9.65 10.39
CA VAL A 184 17.52 -11.09 10.40
C VAL A 184 18.29 -11.77 9.27
N LYS A 185 18.21 -11.26 8.04
CA LYS A 185 18.98 -11.77 6.90
C LYS A 185 20.49 -11.74 7.15
N TYR A 186 20.99 -10.65 7.73
CA TYR A 186 22.39 -10.55 8.14
C TYR A 186 22.76 -11.64 9.17
N SER A 187 21.87 -11.91 10.12
CA SER A 187 22.09 -12.92 11.15
C SER A 187 22.06 -14.35 10.60
N ILE A 188 21.19 -14.64 9.61
CA ILE A 188 21.20 -15.93 8.89
C ILE A 188 22.53 -16.09 8.15
N ASN A 189 22.95 -15.10 7.37
CA ASN A 189 24.23 -15.13 6.66
C ASN A 189 25.42 -15.28 7.62
N PHE A 190 25.32 -14.72 8.83
CA PHE A 190 26.34 -14.91 9.86
C PHE A 190 26.42 -16.36 10.34
N ILE A 191 25.29 -17.06 10.51
CA ILE A 191 25.26 -18.50 10.85
C ILE A 191 25.98 -19.31 9.76
N ASP A 192 25.69 -19.02 8.48
CA ASP A 192 26.32 -19.72 7.35
C ASP A 192 27.85 -19.57 7.37
N GLN A 193 28.35 -18.45 7.88
CA GLN A 193 29.79 -18.20 8.01
C GLN A 193 30.41 -18.91 9.21
N LEU A 194 29.64 -19.22 10.26
CA LEU A 194 30.13 -19.99 11.39
C LEU A 194 30.43 -21.45 11.00
N GLU A 195 29.72 -21.99 10.01
CA GLU A 195 29.98 -23.31 9.43
C GLU A 195 31.35 -23.38 8.72
N LEU A 196 31.92 -22.22 8.32
CA LEU A 196 33.24 -22.12 7.70
C LEU A 196 34.37 -21.98 8.75
N PRO A 197 35.59 -22.48 8.46
CA PRO A 197 36.78 -22.21 9.27
C PRO A 197 37.05 -20.70 9.37
N LYS A 198 37.53 -20.22 10.53
CA LYS A 198 37.77 -18.78 10.80
C LYS A 198 38.60 -18.07 9.73
N SER A 199 39.57 -18.75 9.13
CA SER A 199 40.43 -18.20 8.07
C SER A 199 39.71 -17.91 6.75
N LYS A 200 38.56 -18.56 6.50
CA LYS A 200 37.77 -18.42 5.27
C LYS A 200 36.54 -17.51 5.44
N ARG A 201 36.29 -16.99 6.65
CA ARG A 201 35.13 -16.12 6.93
C ARG A 201 35.35 -14.72 6.39
N ASP A 202 34.30 -14.10 5.86
CA ASP A 202 34.39 -12.70 5.44
C ASP A 202 34.67 -11.78 6.64
N LYS A 203 35.57 -10.81 6.47
CA LYS A 203 35.94 -9.83 7.50
C LYS A 203 34.74 -9.08 8.09
N LYS A 204 33.69 -8.85 7.29
CA LYS A 204 32.46 -8.14 7.70
C LYS A 204 31.68 -8.85 8.82
N PHE A 205 31.80 -10.17 8.92
CA PHE A 205 31.14 -10.97 9.97
C PHE A 205 32.03 -11.18 11.19
N ILE A 206 33.31 -10.85 11.11
CA ILE A 206 34.24 -10.87 12.25
C ILE A 206 34.08 -9.58 13.07
N THR A 207 33.88 -8.44 12.40
CA THR A 207 33.84 -7.12 13.03
C THR A 207 32.47 -6.75 13.58
N LYS A 208 31.38 -7.05 12.84
CA LYS A 208 30.01 -6.74 13.25
C LYS A 208 29.36 -7.97 13.87
N LYS A 209 28.84 -7.82 15.10
CA LYS A 209 28.05 -8.88 15.76
C LYS A 209 26.59 -8.81 15.30
N PRO A 210 25.93 -9.96 15.03
CA PRO A 210 24.50 -9.99 14.73
C PRO A 210 23.67 -9.57 15.95
N LYS A 211 22.48 -9.02 15.70
CA LYS A 211 21.56 -8.58 16.78
C LYS A 211 20.61 -9.68 17.22
N PHE A 212 20.29 -10.62 16.34
CA PHE A 212 19.38 -11.74 16.60
C PHE A 212 20.06 -12.93 17.27
N VAL A 213 21.39 -12.91 17.42
CA VAL A 213 22.16 -14.08 17.86
C VAL A 213 23.29 -13.65 18.78
N THR A 214 23.48 -14.38 19.88
CA THR A 214 24.69 -14.30 20.70
C THR A 214 25.20 -15.69 21.06
N PHE A 215 26.50 -15.83 21.35
CA PHE A 215 27.05 -17.11 21.78
C PHE A 215 26.58 -17.46 23.19
N THR A 216 26.15 -18.71 23.39
CA THR A 216 25.73 -19.21 24.71
C THR A 216 26.95 -19.40 25.61
N PHE A 217 28.02 -19.95 25.05
CA PHE A 217 29.27 -20.22 25.76
C PHE A 217 30.41 -19.40 25.16
N PRO A 218 31.32 -18.84 25.96
CA PRO A 218 32.45 -18.04 25.45
C PRO A 218 33.42 -18.84 24.57
N THR A 219 33.50 -20.14 24.80
CA THR A 219 34.49 -21.05 24.20
C THR A 219 33.95 -21.87 23.02
N SER A 220 32.64 -21.88 22.80
CA SER A 220 32.00 -22.70 21.77
C SER A 220 31.11 -21.86 20.87
N GLU A 221 31.27 -22.05 19.56
CA GLU A 221 30.43 -21.43 18.54
C GLU A 221 29.20 -22.29 18.20
N SER A 222 29.12 -23.52 18.73
CA SER A 222 28.09 -24.51 18.39
C SER A 222 26.71 -24.22 18.98
N TYR A 223 26.65 -23.45 20.08
CA TYR A 223 25.42 -23.14 20.81
C TYR A 223 25.20 -21.64 20.91
N LEU A 224 24.00 -21.20 20.54
CA LEU A 224 23.63 -19.81 20.35
C LEU A 224 22.35 -19.47 21.10
N ASN A 225 22.27 -18.26 21.63
CA ASN A 225 21.02 -17.68 22.07
C ASN A 225 20.40 -16.94 20.88
N VAL A 226 19.13 -17.19 20.60
CA VAL A 226 18.36 -16.53 19.55
C VAL A 226 17.46 -15.48 20.19
N HIS A 227 17.54 -14.26 19.68
CA HIS A 227 16.82 -13.10 20.17
C HIS A 227 15.79 -12.65 19.13
N LEU A 228 14.55 -12.43 19.55
CA LEU A 228 13.59 -11.64 18.78
C LEU A 228 13.92 -10.17 19.02
N TRP A 229 14.69 -9.59 18.10
CA TRP A 229 15.08 -8.19 18.17
C TRP A 229 14.13 -7.33 17.34
N TRP A 230 13.67 -6.21 17.89
CA TRP A 230 12.83 -5.24 17.19
C TRP A 230 13.26 -3.81 17.54
N ALA A 231 13.51 -3.02 16.50
CA ALA A 231 13.72 -1.57 16.61
C ALA A 231 14.78 -1.07 17.62
N GLY A 232 15.66 -1.94 18.14
CA GLY A 232 16.68 -1.58 19.15
C GLY A 232 16.55 -2.33 20.48
N GLN A 233 15.47 -3.07 20.68
CA GLN A 233 15.20 -3.83 21.90
C GLN A 233 15.04 -5.33 21.60
N ILE A 234 15.28 -6.15 22.61
CA ILE A 234 15.06 -7.60 22.55
C ILE A 234 13.73 -7.89 23.26
N ILE A 235 12.80 -8.46 22.53
CA ILE A 235 11.45 -8.80 23.01
C ILE A 235 11.49 -10.17 23.70
N GLN A 236 12.01 -11.17 23.00
CA GLN A 236 12.10 -12.54 23.52
C GLN A 236 13.49 -13.13 23.26
N THR A 237 13.89 -14.09 24.08
CA THR A 237 15.15 -14.82 23.91
C THR A 237 14.95 -16.31 24.17
N ARG A 238 15.43 -17.15 23.25
CA ARG A 238 15.58 -18.59 23.44
C ARG A 238 17.06 -18.92 23.57
N LYS A 239 17.43 -19.56 24.67
CA LYS A 239 18.83 -19.81 25.02
C LYS A 239 19.29 -21.19 24.57
N ASN A 240 20.59 -21.35 24.36
CA ASN A 240 21.25 -22.64 24.18
C ASN A 240 20.70 -23.50 23.01
N ILE A 241 20.63 -22.92 21.81
CA ILE A 241 20.18 -23.58 20.58
C ILE A 241 21.39 -23.96 19.73
N GLU A 242 21.42 -25.19 19.22
CA GLU A 242 22.43 -25.65 18.26
C GLU A 242 22.41 -24.83 16.94
N ILE A 243 23.56 -24.68 16.27
CA ILE A 243 23.68 -23.93 15.00
C ILE A 243 22.60 -24.30 13.98
N GLY A 244 22.38 -25.60 13.71
CA GLY A 244 21.42 -26.03 12.69
C GLY A 244 19.98 -25.64 13.02
N ARG A 245 19.60 -25.72 14.29
CA ARG A 245 18.28 -25.29 14.79
C ARG A 245 18.16 -23.77 14.87
N THR A 246 19.28 -23.07 15.05
CA THR A 246 19.32 -21.60 15.06
C THR A 246 18.95 -21.03 13.71
N ARG A 247 19.44 -21.61 12.61
CA ARG A 247 19.05 -21.22 11.24
C ARG A 247 17.53 -21.34 11.04
N LEU A 248 16.93 -22.44 11.50
CA LEU A 248 15.48 -22.65 11.43
C LEU A 248 14.72 -21.62 12.26
N ALA A 249 15.16 -21.35 13.50
CA ALA A 249 14.53 -20.36 14.38
C ALA A 249 14.56 -18.95 13.76
N LEU A 250 15.69 -18.55 13.15
CA LEU A 250 15.79 -17.27 12.46
C LEU A 250 14.89 -17.19 11.22
N ALA A 251 14.75 -18.28 10.46
CA ALA A 251 13.83 -18.34 9.33
C ALA A 251 12.36 -18.21 9.78
N SER A 252 11.99 -18.86 10.89
CA SER A 252 10.67 -18.70 11.51
C SER A 252 10.42 -17.26 11.97
N ILE A 253 11.41 -16.62 12.61
CA ILE A 253 11.34 -15.20 13.01
C ILE A 253 11.19 -14.30 11.77
N SER A 254 11.94 -14.55 10.70
CA SER A 254 11.82 -13.80 9.44
C SER A 254 10.41 -13.88 8.89
N LYS A 255 9.84 -15.09 8.82
CA LYS A 255 8.48 -15.31 8.32
C LYS A 255 7.42 -14.65 9.22
N PHE A 256 7.58 -14.74 10.53
CA PHE A 256 6.72 -14.05 11.49
C PHE A 256 6.70 -12.54 11.22
N ILE A 257 7.88 -11.92 11.12
CA ILE A 257 8.00 -10.48 10.86
C ILE A 257 7.44 -10.11 9.47
N GLU A 258 7.72 -10.91 8.44
CA GLU A 258 7.20 -10.72 7.08
C GLU A 258 5.67 -10.70 7.05
N ASN A 259 5.03 -11.56 7.86
CA ASN A 259 3.58 -11.68 7.94
C ASN A 259 2.89 -10.57 8.73
N ILE A 260 3.62 -9.77 9.53
CA ILE A 260 3.01 -8.65 10.27
C ILE A 260 2.40 -7.68 9.26
N ASP A 261 1.08 -7.49 9.33
CA ASP A 261 0.44 -6.41 8.59
C ASP A 261 0.79 -5.07 9.27
N VAL A 262 1.29 -4.14 8.48
CA VAL A 262 1.77 -2.84 8.93
C VAL A 262 0.68 -1.76 8.80
N GLU A 263 -0.41 -2.08 8.11
CA GLU A 263 -1.60 -1.22 7.98
C GLU A 263 -2.65 -1.53 9.04
N THR A 264 -2.83 -2.82 9.33
CA THR A 264 -3.70 -3.28 10.41
C THR A 264 -2.95 -4.28 11.29
N PRO A 265 -1.97 -3.81 12.11
CA PRO A 265 -1.26 -4.70 13.01
C PRO A 265 -2.24 -5.34 13.99
N ASP A 266 -2.19 -6.67 14.08
CA ASP A 266 -3.01 -7.42 15.02
C ASP A 266 -2.47 -7.24 16.45
N LEU A 267 -3.07 -6.32 17.19
CA LEU A 267 -2.68 -5.97 18.56
C LEU A 267 -3.21 -6.96 19.61
N GLU A 268 -3.98 -7.97 19.21
CA GLU A 268 -4.36 -9.09 20.10
C GLU A 268 -3.15 -10.01 20.35
N ILE A 269 -2.20 -10.06 19.40
CA ILE A 269 -0.93 -10.78 19.56
C ILE A 269 0.01 -9.93 20.44
N GLU A 270 0.41 -10.49 21.58
CA GLU A 270 1.23 -9.80 22.59
C GLU A 270 2.57 -9.30 22.02
N GLU A 271 3.24 -10.11 21.19
CA GLU A 271 4.50 -9.73 20.57
C GLU A 271 4.34 -8.57 19.58
N ILE A 272 3.27 -8.55 18.78
CA ILE A 272 3.01 -7.46 17.83
C ILE A 272 2.68 -6.17 18.57
N LYS A 273 1.89 -6.28 19.65
CA LYS A 273 1.58 -5.15 20.52
C LYS A 273 2.83 -4.57 21.17
N GLU A 274 3.74 -5.41 21.65
CA GLU A 274 5.02 -4.97 22.21
C GLU A 274 5.90 -4.29 21.15
N MET A 275 6.04 -4.90 19.96
CA MET A 275 6.74 -4.30 18.82
C MET A 275 6.20 -2.92 18.47
N TYR A 276 4.87 -2.79 18.47
CA TYR A 276 4.18 -1.56 18.15
C TYR A 276 4.48 -0.43 19.14
N GLU A 277 4.42 -0.71 20.45
CA GLU A 277 4.75 0.29 21.47
C GLU A 277 6.25 0.63 21.46
N ILE A 278 7.15 -0.32 21.19
CA ILE A 278 8.58 -0.05 21.04
C ILE A 278 8.82 0.93 19.88
N THR A 279 8.19 0.70 18.72
CA THR A 279 8.29 1.62 17.57
C THR A 279 7.78 3.01 17.93
N LYS A 280 6.62 3.10 18.58
CA LYS A 280 6.04 4.37 19.02
C LYS A 280 6.95 5.12 19.99
N ILE A 281 7.57 4.44 20.95
CA ILE A 281 8.55 5.04 21.87
C ILE A 281 9.80 5.47 21.11
N LYS A 282 10.34 4.65 20.20
CA LYS A 282 11.56 4.93 19.45
C LYS A 282 11.46 6.20 18.61
N HIS A 283 10.37 6.37 17.88
CA HIS A 283 10.16 7.51 16.99
C HIS A 283 9.48 8.71 17.67
N GLU A 284 9.33 8.67 18.99
CA GLU A 284 8.75 9.77 19.77
C GLU A 284 9.48 11.10 19.48
N PRO A 285 8.75 12.17 19.10
CA PRO A 285 9.33 13.46 18.76
C PRO A 285 9.75 14.23 20.02
N GLY A 286 10.70 15.15 19.87
CA GLY A 286 11.09 16.04 20.97
C GLY A 286 11.93 15.40 22.08
N LYS A 287 12.68 14.32 21.77
CA LYS A 287 13.60 13.67 22.72
C LYS A 287 14.81 14.52 23.10
N LEU A 288 15.23 15.41 22.22
CA LEU A 288 16.40 16.28 22.45
C LEU A 288 16.05 17.35 23.49
N LYS A 289 16.99 17.66 24.40
CA LYS A 289 16.81 18.72 25.41
C LYS A 289 16.53 20.10 24.80
N THR A 290 17.07 20.34 23.60
CA THR A 290 16.90 21.59 22.82
C THR A 290 15.63 21.63 21.98
N SER A 291 14.84 20.56 22.00
CA SER A 291 13.61 20.51 21.20
C SER A 291 12.53 21.40 21.80
N ARG A 292 11.76 22.01 20.90
CA ARG A 292 10.59 22.82 21.23
C ARG A 292 9.55 21.99 21.98
N ILE A 293 8.94 22.58 22.99
CA ILE A 293 7.96 21.89 23.84
C ILE A 293 6.75 21.45 23.00
N GLU A 294 6.36 22.28 22.03
CA GLU A 294 5.23 22.05 21.13
C GLU A 294 5.40 20.80 20.24
N LEU A 295 6.65 20.40 19.96
CA LEU A 295 6.95 19.19 19.19
C LEU A 295 6.81 17.91 20.01
N LYS A 296 6.80 18.00 21.34
CA LYS A 296 6.67 16.82 22.22
C LYS A 296 5.27 16.21 22.08
N PRO A 297 5.09 14.96 22.55
CA PRO A 297 3.76 14.37 22.59
C PRO A 297 2.79 15.11 23.51
N ILE A 298 1.49 14.96 23.23
CA ILE A 298 0.41 15.48 24.07
C ILE A 298 0.56 15.03 25.53
N SER A 299 0.92 13.77 25.77
CA SER A 299 1.14 13.24 27.12
C SER A 299 2.28 13.93 27.90
N LYS A 300 3.20 14.60 27.19
CA LYS A 300 4.34 15.34 27.76
C LYS A 300 4.15 16.87 27.65
N GLY A 301 2.93 17.33 27.40
CA GLY A 301 2.57 18.76 27.31
C GLY A 301 2.85 19.42 25.96
N GLY A 302 3.14 18.65 24.91
CA GLY A 302 3.29 19.16 23.54
C GLY A 302 2.02 18.99 22.70
N LEU A 303 2.14 19.09 21.38
CA LEU A 303 1.00 19.05 20.44
C LEU A 303 1.04 17.86 19.48
N SER A 304 2.11 17.04 19.51
CA SER A 304 2.26 15.89 18.61
C SER A 304 1.48 14.67 19.10
N TYR A 305 0.95 13.88 18.17
CA TYR A 305 0.21 12.67 18.48
C TYR A 305 0.61 11.50 17.60
N TRP A 306 0.40 10.28 18.09
CA TRP A 306 0.58 9.07 17.31
C TRP A 306 -0.69 8.76 16.52
N SER A 307 -0.58 8.66 15.20
CA SER A 307 -1.71 8.28 14.35
C SER A 307 -1.80 6.76 14.26
N THR A 308 -2.95 6.21 14.62
CA THR A 308 -3.28 4.78 14.44
C THR A 308 -3.63 4.44 13.00
N LYS A 309 -3.94 5.43 12.14
CA LYS A 309 -4.22 5.21 10.71
C LYS A 309 -2.94 5.11 9.88
N THR A 310 -1.94 5.92 10.24
CA THR A 310 -0.68 6.00 9.48
C THR A 310 0.51 5.40 10.22
N HIS A 311 0.30 4.90 11.45
CA HIS A 311 1.29 4.28 12.34
C HIS A 311 2.60 5.07 12.43
N ARG A 312 2.47 6.37 12.72
CA ARG A 312 3.59 7.31 12.87
C ARG A 312 3.24 8.48 13.77
N TRP A 313 4.26 9.21 14.21
CA TRP A 313 4.07 10.48 14.91
C TRP A 313 3.73 11.62 13.93
N ILE A 314 2.61 12.28 14.17
CA ILE A 314 2.21 13.48 13.46
C ILE A 314 2.61 14.69 14.29
N THR A 315 3.51 15.50 13.72
CA THR A 315 4.09 16.67 14.36
C THR A 315 3.64 17.95 13.67
N GLY A 316 3.56 19.03 14.43
CA GLY A 316 3.29 20.37 13.90
C GLY A 316 4.53 20.97 13.21
N LYS A 317 4.33 22.08 12.51
CA LYS A 317 5.40 22.79 11.78
C LYS A 317 5.56 24.19 12.32
N TYR A 318 6.78 24.57 12.67
CA TYR A 318 7.09 25.96 12.99
C TYR A 318 7.28 26.78 11.71
N ASP A 319 6.51 27.85 11.57
CA ASP A 319 6.70 28.83 10.52
C ASP A 319 7.69 29.90 10.99
N ALA A 320 8.92 29.84 10.47
CA ALA A 320 9.97 30.78 10.81
C ALA A 320 9.65 32.22 10.38
N LYS A 321 8.83 32.41 9.34
CA LYS A 321 8.48 33.75 8.83
C LYS A 321 7.53 34.47 9.77
N ASN A 322 6.48 33.78 10.20
CA ASN A 322 5.46 34.33 11.07
C ASN A 322 5.76 34.12 12.56
N LYS A 323 6.83 33.37 12.89
CA LYS A 323 7.20 32.96 14.25
C LYS A 323 6.06 32.23 15.00
N ILE A 324 5.18 31.56 14.27
CA ILE A 324 4.02 30.83 14.81
C ILE A 324 4.24 29.33 14.62
N PHE A 325 3.88 28.55 15.63
CA PHE A 325 3.81 27.10 15.52
C PHE A 325 2.44 26.67 15.01
N ASN A 326 2.43 26.01 13.85
CA ASN A 326 1.21 25.43 13.30
C ASN A 326 1.04 24.01 13.86
N PRO A 327 -0.03 23.75 14.65
CA PRO A 327 -0.26 22.43 15.23
C PRO A 327 -0.50 21.37 14.14
N PRO A 328 -0.24 20.08 14.44
CA PRO A 328 -0.56 19.01 13.52
C PRO A 328 -2.08 18.94 13.27
N LYS A 329 -2.47 18.64 12.04
CA LYS A 329 -3.87 18.36 11.71
C LYS A 329 -4.33 17.11 12.47
N GLN A 330 -5.48 17.17 13.11
CA GLN A 330 -6.05 16.05 13.87
C GLN A 330 -6.69 15.00 12.92
N ASN A 331 -6.77 13.75 13.37
CA ASN A 331 -7.43 12.61 12.71
C ASN A 331 -6.83 12.10 11.38
N LEU A 332 -5.55 12.37 11.14
CA LEU A 332 -4.81 11.83 9.99
C LEU A 332 -4.38 10.39 10.18
#